data_AF-A0A374USB7-F1
#
_entry.id   AF-A0A374USB7-F1
#
_cell.length_a   1.000
_cell.length_b   1.000
_cell.length_c   1.000
_cell.angle_alpha   90.00
_cell.angle_beta   90.00
_cell.angle_gamma   90.00
#
_symmetry.space_group_name_H-M   'P 1'
#
loop_
_entity.id
_entity.type
_entity.pdbx_description
1 polymer ?
#
loop_
_entity_poly.entity_id
_entity_poly.type
_entity_poly.pdbx_seq_one_letter_code
_entity_poly.pdbx_strand_id
1 'polypeptide(L)' 'MSILSFEEPYTDNVVVGYYEDKLIVKREDGELFFCEIPENLIEIGETISPKDLTSIAELPYDVQKGIINQYAD' A
#
# COMPACT_ATOMS: atom_id res chain seq x y z
N MET A 1 -30.19 6.89 -17.92
CA MET A 1 -28.90 7.27 -17.30
C MET A 1 -28.74 6.45 -16.04
N SER A 2 -27.95 5.38 -16.11
CA SER A 2 -27.50 4.66 -14.93
C SER A 2 -26.10 4.20 -15.25
N ILE A 3 -25.12 5.05 -14.95
CA ILE A 3 -23.78 4.52 -14.70
C ILE A 3 -23.97 3.70 -13.43
N LEU A 4 -24.01 2.37 -13.57
CA LEU A 4 -23.62 1.53 -12.46
C LEU A 4 -22.19 1.96 -12.17
N SER A 5 -22.02 2.87 -11.20
CA SER A 5 -20.75 2.96 -10.49
C SER A 5 -20.61 1.60 -9.85
N PHE A 6 -19.93 0.71 -10.57
CA PHE A 6 -19.29 -0.45 -9.98
C PHE A 6 -18.41 0.17 -8.89
N GLU A 7 -18.93 0.24 -7.67
CA GLU A 7 -18.12 0.46 -6.48
C GLU A 7 -17.12 -0.69 -6.52
N GLU A 8 -15.96 -0.42 -7.11
CA GLU A 8 -14.78 -1.26 -6.97
C GLU A 8 -14.70 -1.55 -5.47
N PRO A 9 -14.60 -2.82 -5.04
CA PRO A 9 -14.60 -3.16 -3.63
C PRO A 9 -13.62 -2.22 -2.96
N TYR A 10 -14.10 -1.42 -2.00
CA TYR A 10 -13.29 -0.52 -1.19
C TYR A 10 -12.25 -1.41 -0.52
N THR A 11 -11.14 -1.61 -1.21
CA THR A 11 -10.07 -2.45 -0.73
C THR A 11 -9.33 -1.53 0.19
N ASP A 12 -9.53 -1.69 1.50
CA ASP A 12 -8.87 -0.90 2.51
C ASP A 12 -7.35 -1.10 2.37
N ASN A 13 -6.70 -0.16 1.70
CA ASN A 13 -5.25 -0.11 1.58
C ASN A 13 -4.76 0.72 2.76
N VAL A 14 -4.51 0.04 3.88
CA VAL A 14 -4.15 0.72 5.13
C VAL A 14 -2.64 0.86 5.20
N VAL A 15 -2.20 2.08 5.48
CA VAL A 15 -0.79 2.37 5.73
C VAL A 15 -0.37 1.68 7.03
N VAL A 16 0.58 0.76 6.92
CA VAL A 16 1.11 0.03 8.08
C VAL A 16 2.43 0.61 8.57
N GLY A 17 3.13 1.39 7.74
CA GLY A 17 4.37 2.02 8.14
C GLY A 17 5.12 2.65 6.96
N TYR A 18 6.38 2.96 7.21
CA TYR A 18 7.33 3.42 6.20
C TYR A 18 8.57 2.51 6.21
N TYR A 19 9.15 2.29 5.04
CA TYR A 19 10.36 1.50 4.85
C TYR A 19 11.24 2.18 3.81
N GLU A 20 12.45 2.59 4.20
CA GLU A 20 13.42 3.27 3.30
C GLU A 20 12.81 4.42 2.49
N ASP A 21 12.12 5.35 3.16
CA ASP A 21 11.44 6.50 2.54
C ASP A 21 10.22 6.14 1.67
N LYS A 22 9.81 4.87 1.66
CA LYS A 22 8.63 4.39 0.95
C LYS A 22 7.54 4.04 1.94
N LEU A 23 6.35 4.61 1.73
CA LEU A 23 5.16 4.27 2.49
C LEU A 23 4.80 2.80 2.21
N ILE A 24 4.63 1.99 3.24
CA ILE A 24 4.19 0.60 3.13
C ILE A 24 2.73 0.50 3.48
N VAL A 25 1.99 -0.17 2.60
CA VAL A 25 0.54 -0.29 2.66
C VAL A 25 0.18 -1.75 2.59
N LYS A 26 -0.66 -2.19 3.52
CA LYS A 26 -1.16 -3.55 3.57
C LYS A 26 -2.61 -3.55 3.13
N ARG A 27 -2.93 -4.42 2.18
CA ARG A 27 -4.30 -4.73 1.81
C ARG A 27 -4.90 -5.76 2.76
N GLU A 28 -6.23 -5.77 2.82
CA GLU A 28 -6.99 -6.81 3.52
C GLU A 28 -6.68 -8.23 2.99
N ASP A 29 -6.36 -8.37 1.69
CA ASP A 29 -5.93 -9.64 1.08
C ASP A 29 -4.55 -10.13 1.59
N GLY A 30 -3.84 -9.30 2.37
CA GLY A 30 -2.49 -9.59 2.87
C GLY A 30 -1.37 -9.16 1.92
N GLU A 31 -1.72 -8.67 0.73
CA GLU A 31 -0.75 -8.08 -0.20
C GLU A 31 -0.14 -6.80 0.36
N LEU A 32 1.18 -6.66 0.14
CA LEU A 32 1.95 -5.49 0.54
C LEU A 32 2.25 -4.64 -0.70
N PHE A 33 2.00 -3.34 -0.57
CA PHE A 33 2.27 -2.33 -1.57
C PHE A 33 3.17 -1.26 -0.98
N PHE A 34 3.82 -0.52 -1.86
CA PHE A 34 4.52 0.68 -1.49
C PHE A 34 4.00 1.90 -2.25
N CYS A 35 4.22 3.06 -1.68
CA CYS A 35 3.97 4.34 -2.34
C CYS A 35 5.15 5.28 -2.12
N GLU A 36 5.44 6.11 -3.12
CA GLU A 36 6.50 7.12 -3.09
C GLU A 36 5.94 8.47 -2.65
N ILE A 37 5.16 8.44 -1.56
CA ILE A 37 4.59 9.63 -0.94
C ILE A 37 5.38 9.92 0.33
N PRO A 38 5.79 11.18 0.57
CA PRO A 38 6.50 11.55 1.79
C PRO A 38 5.64 11.39 3.05
N GLU A 39 6.30 11.03 4.16
CA GLU A 39 5.68 10.87 5.51
C GLU A 39 4.92 12.09 6.03
N ASN A 40 5.17 13.27 5.48
CA ASN A 40 4.44 14.48 5.84
C ASN A 40 3.05 14.59 5.21
N LEU A 41 2.75 13.79 4.17
CA LEU A 41 1.48 13.85 3.46
C LEU A 41 0.50 12.76 3.90
N ILE A 42 1.00 11.66 4.48
CA ILE A 42 0.19 10.51 4.86
C ILE A 42 0.63 9.97 6.22
N GLU A 43 -0.33 9.78 7.10
CA GLU A 43 -0.16 9.20 8.42
C GLU A 43 -0.34 7.67 8.42
N ILE A 44 0.28 6.99 9.39
CA ILE A 44 0.10 5.54 9.56
C ILE A 44 -1.33 5.26 10.03
N GLY A 45 -1.99 4.27 9.43
CA GLY A 45 -3.40 3.94 9.67
C GLY A 45 -4.38 4.66 8.73
N GLU A 46 -3.92 5.60 7.91
CA GLU A 46 -4.74 6.17 6.83
C GLU A 46 -4.97 5.16 5.71
N THR A 47 -6.07 5.37 4.99
CA THR A 47 -6.38 4.61 3.77
C THR A 47 -5.94 5.40 2.54
N ILE A 48 -5.13 4.78 1.69
CA ILE A 48 -4.71 5.39 0.42
C ILE A 48 -5.47 4.80 -0.77
N SER A 49 -5.68 5.63 -1.79
CA SER A 49 -6.28 5.19 -3.05
C SER A 49 -5.41 4.15 -3.76
N PRO A 50 -5.99 3.06 -4.29
CA PRO A 50 -5.25 1.99 -4.94
C PRO A 50 -4.55 2.43 -6.24
N LYS A 51 -4.90 3.61 -6.79
CA LYS A 51 -4.32 4.17 -8.00
C LYS A 51 -2.87 4.60 -7.85
N ASP A 52 -2.47 4.99 -6.64
CA ASP A 52 -1.13 5.48 -6.34
C ASP A 52 -0.25 4.39 -5.71
N LEU A 53 -0.80 3.19 -5.50
CA LEU A 53 -0.08 2.06 -4.94
C LEU A 53 0.71 1.32 -6.00
N THR A 54 1.99 1.08 -5.71
CA THR A 54 2.86 0.22 -6.51
C THR A 54 3.11 -1.08 -5.74
N SER A 55 3.09 -2.23 -6.40
CA SER A 55 3.38 -3.50 -5.74
C SER A 55 4.84 -3.54 -5.30
N ILE A 56 5.12 -4.04 -4.09
CA ILE A 56 6.51 -4.23 -3.66
C ILE A 56 7.30 -5.12 -4.61
N ALA A 57 6.64 -5.94 -5.43
CA ALA A 57 7.26 -6.76 -6.46
C ALA A 57 8.12 -5.95 -7.46
N GLU A 58 7.85 -4.65 -7.64
CA GLU A 58 8.64 -3.75 -8.49
C GLU A 58 9.94 -3.27 -7.81
N LEU A 59 10.05 -3.42 -6.49
CA LEU A 59 11.26 -3.08 -5.72
C LEU A 59 12.32 -4.17 -5.88
N PRO A 60 13.61 -3.86 -5.62
CA PRO A 60 14.64 -4.90 -5.59
C PRO A 60 14.35 -5.97 -4.53
N TYR A 61 14.80 -7.20 -4.80
CA TYR A 61 14.51 -8.38 -3.98
C TYR A 61 14.89 -8.20 -2.50
N ASP A 62 16.01 -7.54 -2.19
CA ASP A 62 16.42 -7.24 -0.82
C ASP A 62 15.38 -6.40 -0.07
N VAL A 63 14.84 -5.36 -0.72
CA VAL A 63 13.83 -4.46 -0.15
C VAL A 63 12.50 -5.18 0.01
N GLN A 64 12.08 -5.94 -1.01
CA GLN A 64 10.91 -6.81 -0.91
C GLN A 64 10.99 -7.72 0.31
N LYS A 65 12.14 -8.40 0.47
CA LYS A 65 12.34 -9.32 1.59
C LYS A 65 12.34 -8.60 2.94
N GLY A 66 12.90 -7.39 3.01
CA GLY A 66 12.86 -6.55 4.21
C GLY A 66 11.42 -6.19 4.60
N ILE A 67 10.63 -5.70 3.64
CA ILE A 67 9.23 -5.35 3.85
C ILE A 67 8.40 -6.57 4.24
N ILE A 68 8.53 -7.68 3.51
CA ILE A 68 7.83 -8.93 3.83
C ILE A 68 8.25 -9.42 5.23
N ASN A 69 9.53 -9.44 5.56
CA ASN A 69 9.98 -9.90 6.87
C ASN A 69 9.52 -8.99 8.03
N GLN A 70 9.21 -7.73 7.76
CA GLN A 70 8.78 -6.75 8.77
C GLN A 70 7.25 -6.64 8.89
N TYR A 71 6.51 -6.86 7.80
CA TYR A 71 5.07 -6.61 7.70
C TYR A 71 4.23 -7.80 7.23
N ALA A 72 4.85 -8.85 6.69
CA ALA A 72 4.17 -10.13 6.49
C ALA A 72 4.13 -10.86 7.84
N ASP A 73 2.97 -10.76 8.47
CA ASP A 73 2.59 -11.48 9.68
C ASP A 73 2.31 -12.95 9.35
#